data_AF-A0A6N2WI86-F1
#
_entry.id   AF-A0A6N2WI86-F1
#
_cell.length_a   1.000
_cell.length_b   1.000
_cell.length_c   1.000
_cell.angle_alpha   90.00
_cell.angle_beta   90.00
_cell.angle_gamma   90.00
#
_symmetry.space_group_name_H-M   'P 1'
#
loop_
_entity.id
_entity.type
_entity.pdbx_description
1 polymer ?
#
loop_
_entity_poly.entity_id
_entity_poly.type
_entity_poly.pdbx_seq_one_letter_code
_entity_poly.pdbx_strand_id
1 'polypeptide(L)'
;MEKKYVIILSEGKEYLCCHEDGCYYDVSCPMRSFTEGEEDFEIMDSGQNRHGKTYPYHKRKLKLVPGFYPNGWLALSLEVPKTGEAYTVLTVNLEDFPAFGIPDKAFVDINNNPEAMDFLIRYNLAEDTGYRRRSGWVEYPMVKLNLPELYRISPAYFEESGQQSIM
;
A
#
# COMPACT_ATOMS: atom_id res chain seq x y z
N MET A 1 7.67 -20.50 2.45
CA MET A 1 7.71 -20.31 0.99
C MET A 1 7.82 -18.82 0.75
N GLU A 2 8.74 -18.40 -0.10
CA GLU A 2 8.91 -17.00 -0.51
C GLU A 2 7.68 -16.63 -1.36
N LYS A 3 6.77 -15.82 -0.80
CA LYS A 3 5.58 -15.35 -1.54
C LYS A 3 6.04 -14.31 -2.55
N LYS A 4 6.02 -14.68 -3.83
CA LYS A 4 6.31 -13.77 -4.92
C LYS A 4 5.03 -13.06 -5.33
N TYR A 5 5.01 -11.74 -5.19
CA TYR A 5 3.92 -10.92 -5.70
C TYR A 5 4.14 -10.59 -7.17
N VAL A 6 3.04 -10.41 -7.90
CA VAL A 6 3.03 -9.99 -9.30
C VAL A 6 2.00 -8.89 -9.48
N ILE A 7 2.16 -8.06 -10.50
CA ILE A 7 1.15 -7.06 -10.86
C ILE A 7 0.39 -7.61 -12.07
N ILE A 8 -0.93 -7.74 -11.93
CA ILE A 8 -1.83 -8.15 -13.02
C ILE A 8 -2.50 -6.90 -13.58
N LEU A 9 -2.45 -6.72 -14.89
CA LEU A 9 -3.24 -5.72 -15.61
C LEU A 9 -4.45 -6.42 -16.23
N SER A 10 -5.65 -6.06 -15.78
CA SER A 10 -6.91 -6.58 -16.31
C SER A 10 -7.92 -5.44 -16.44
N GLU A 11 -8.60 -5.36 -17.58
CA GLU A 11 -9.57 -4.30 -17.91
C GLU A 11 -9.02 -2.87 -17.70
N GLY A 12 -7.73 -2.67 -17.98
CA GLY A 12 -7.07 -1.36 -17.81
C GLY A 12 -6.77 -0.97 -16.36
N LYS A 13 -6.91 -1.90 -15.41
CA LYS A 13 -6.59 -1.70 -13.99
C LYS A 13 -5.54 -2.68 -13.50
N GLU A 14 -4.64 -2.17 -12.67
CA GLU A 14 -3.58 -2.96 -12.04
C GLU A 14 -4.03 -3.52 -10.69
N TYR A 15 -3.62 -4.76 -10.42
CA TYR A 15 -3.86 -5.48 -9.18
C TYR A 15 -2.56 -6.07 -8.67
N LEU A 16 -2.32 -5.97 -7.37
CA LEU A 16 -1.20 -6.68 -6.74
C LEU A 16 -1.71 -8.06 -6.35
N CYS A 17 -1.10 -9.11 -6.89
CA CYS A 17 -1.56 -10.48 -6.71
C CYS A 17 -0.45 -11.37 -6.16
N CYS A 18 -0.83 -12.43 -5.45
CA CYS A 18 0.04 -13.58 -5.17
C CYS A 18 -0.35 -14.75 -6.08
N HIS A 19 0.62 -15.58 -6.44
CA HIS A 19 0.40 -16.76 -7.28
C HIS A 19 0.42 -18.03 -6.41
N GLU A 20 -0.71 -18.72 -6.31
CA GLU A 20 -0.88 -19.95 -5.54
C GLU A 20 -1.77 -20.93 -6.34
N ASP A 21 -1.40 -22.21 -6.39
CA ASP A 21 -2.15 -23.28 -7.07
C ASP A 21 -2.58 -22.99 -8.52
N GLY A 22 -1.72 -22.28 -9.28
CA GLY A 22 -1.97 -21.95 -10.69
C GLY A 22 -2.94 -20.77 -10.90
N CYS A 23 -3.34 -20.09 -9.82
CA CYS A 23 -4.24 -18.93 -9.85
C CYS A 23 -3.54 -17.70 -9.25
N TYR A 24 -3.87 -16.51 -9.76
CA TYR A 24 -3.40 -15.24 -9.21
C TYR A 24 -4.49 -14.60 -8.35
N TYR A 25 -4.27 -14.44 -7.05
CA TYR A 25 -5.25 -13.87 -6.12
C TYR A 25 -4.90 -12.42 -5.78
N ASP A 26 -5.85 -11.50 -5.88
CA ASP A 26 -5.69 -10.11 -5.43
C ASP A 26 -5.47 -10.07 -3.91
N VAL A 27 -4.33 -9.51 -3.48
CA VAL A 27 -3.94 -9.50 -2.06
C VAL A 27 -4.87 -8.65 -1.18
N SER A 28 -5.57 -7.69 -1.78
CA SER A 28 -6.54 -6.81 -1.11
C SER A 28 -7.95 -7.39 -1.05
N CYS A 29 -8.25 -8.32 -1.95
CA CYS A 29 -9.54 -8.98 -2.06
C CYS A 29 -9.34 -10.43 -2.52
N PRO A 30 -8.99 -11.38 -1.63
CA PRO A 30 -8.65 -12.75 -2.03
C PRO A 30 -9.78 -13.53 -2.71
N MET A 31 -11.02 -13.05 -2.64
CA MET A 31 -12.15 -13.59 -3.42
C MET A 31 -12.05 -13.28 -4.91
N ARG A 32 -11.14 -12.40 -5.32
CA ARG A 32 -10.83 -12.09 -6.71
C ARG A 32 -9.58 -12.85 -7.13
N SER A 33 -9.74 -13.66 -8.16
CA SER A 33 -8.67 -14.45 -8.76
C SER A 33 -8.62 -14.22 -10.27
N PHE A 34 -7.45 -14.42 -10.87
CA PHE A 34 -7.23 -14.45 -12.31
C PHE A 34 -6.65 -15.80 -12.71
N THR A 35 -7.25 -16.43 -13.72
CA THR A 35 -6.88 -17.77 -14.20
C THR A 35 -6.44 -17.71 -15.65
N GLU A 36 -5.23 -18.20 -15.95
CA GLU A 36 -4.69 -18.24 -17.30
C GLU A 36 -5.61 -19.06 -18.23
N GLY A 37 -6.02 -18.46 -19.35
CA GLY A 37 -6.89 -19.10 -20.35
C GLY A 37 -8.39 -18.99 -20.07
N GLU A 38 -8.81 -18.48 -18.90
CA GLU A 38 -10.21 -18.15 -18.62
C GLU A 38 -10.47 -16.64 -18.71
N GLU A 39 -9.50 -15.82 -18.30
CA GLU A 39 -9.59 -14.36 -18.28
C GLU A 39 -8.49 -13.70 -19.12
N ASP A 40 -8.80 -12.57 -19.74
CA ASP A 40 -7.83 -11.74 -20.46
C ASP A 40 -7.12 -10.81 -19.47
N PHE A 41 -5.85 -11.12 -19.19
CA PHE A 41 -4.98 -10.27 -18.37
C PHE A 41 -3.53 -10.36 -18.82
N GLU A 42 -2.75 -9.37 -18.42
CA GLU A 42 -1.30 -9.33 -18.63
C GLU A 42 -0.58 -9.36 -17.29
N ILE A 43 0.44 -10.22 -17.18
CA ILE A 43 1.38 -10.16 -16.06
C ILE A 43 2.37 -9.05 -16.35
N MET A 44 2.27 -7.98 -15.59
CA MET A 44 3.19 -6.86 -15.69
C MET A 44 4.51 -7.25 -15.05
N ASP A 45 5.62 -6.98 -15.75
CA ASP A 45 6.90 -6.83 -15.08
C ASP A 45 6.71 -5.75 -13.99
N SER A 46 7.21 -5.99 -12.79
CA SER A 46 7.13 -5.00 -11.71
C SER A 46 7.81 -3.67 -12.12
N GLY A 47 8.56 -3.70 -13.23
CA GLY A 47 9.14 -2.55 -13.88
C GLY A 47 10.33 -2.06 -13.08
N GLN A 48 11.14 -1.20 -13.69
CA GLN A 48 12.34 -0.62 -13.06
C GLN A 48 12.01 -0.17 -11.64
N ASN A 49 12.52 -0.94 -10.67
CA ASN A 49 12.31 -0.80 -9.25
C ASN A 49 12.32 0.69 -8.90
N ARG A 50 11.17 1.27 -8.50
CA ARG A 50 11.10 2.69 -8.07
C ARG A 50 11.76 2.87 -6.70
N HIS A 51 12.49 1.86 -6.25
CA HIS A 51 13.31 1.85 -5.07
C HIS A 51 14.19 3.10 -5.00
N GLY A 52 14.04 3.85 -3.90
CA GLY A 52 14.77 5.10 -3.68
C GLY A 52 14.15 6.34 -4.33
N LYS A 53 12.97 6.23 -4.96
CA LYS A 53 12.19 7.40 -5.39
C LYS A 53 11.91 8.30 -4.18
N THR A 54 12.16 9.60 -4.36
CA THR A 54 11.91 10.60 -3.33
C THR A 54 10.83 11.57 -3.77
N TYR A 55 10.09 12.07 -2.79
CA TYR A 55 8.96 12.95 -2.98
C TYR A 55 9.17 14.27 -2.22
N PRO A 56 8.85 15.41 -2.83
CA PRO A 56 8.74 16.67 -2.12
C PRO A 56 7.66 16.62 -1.03
N TYR A 57 8.03 16.88 0.22
CA TYR A 57 7.12 17.05 1.35
C TYR A 57 7.74 18.03 2.35
N HIS A 58 6.99 19.06 2.77
CA HIS A 58 7.50 20.17 3.60
C HIS A 58 8.84 20.77 3.10
N LYS A 59 8.97 20.95 1.77
CA LYS A 59 10.19 21.43 1.08
C LYS A 59 11.42 20.53 1.23
N ARG A 60 11.27 19.29 1.72
CA ARG A 60 12.30 18.25 1.78
C ARG A 60 12.05 17.18 0.73
N LYS A 61 13.09 16.49 0.27
CA LYS A 61 12.96 15.28 -0.56
C LYS A 61 13.04 14.06 0.35
N LEU A 62 11.93 13.37 0.53
CA LEU A 62 11.79 12.23 1.44
C LEU A 62 11.48 10.94 0.69
N LYS A 63 11.92 9.80 1.21
CA LYS A 63 11.61 8.48 0.66
C LYS A 63 10.28 8.01 1.26
N LEU A 64 9.37 7.50 0.42
CA LEU A 64 8.19 6.79 0.91
C LEU A 64 8.58 5.37 1.29
N VAL A 65 8.18 4.94 2.48
CA VAL A 65 8.44 3.60 3.00
C VAL A 65 7.12 3.00 3.48
N PRO A 66 6.59 1.99 2.77
CA PRO A 66 5.50 1.16 3.26
C PRO A 66 5.98 0.30 4.44
N GLY A 67 5.08 0.04 5.37
CA GLY A 67 5.26 -0.88 6.48
C GLY A 67 3.91 -1.38 6.97
N PHE A 68 3.89 -2.09 8.09
CA PHE A 68 2.66 -2.64 8.66
C PHE A 68 2.56 -2.32 10.15
N TYR A 69 1.36 -1.95 10.59
CA TYR A 69 1.02 -1.94 12.00
C TYR A 69 1.00 -3.38 12.55
N PRO A 70 1.10 -3.57 13.88
CA PRO A 70 1.14 -4.92 14.47
C PRO A 70 -0.06 -5.81 14.12
N ASN A 71 -1.21 -5.21 13.83
CA ASN A 71 -2.42 -5.91 13.38
C ASN A 71 -2.51 -6.06 11.85
N GLY A 72 -1.43 -5.86 11.09
CA GLY A 72 -1.38 -6.11 9.65
C GLY A 72 -1.94 -5.02 8.74
N TRP A 73 -2.42 -3.90 9.29
CA TRP A 73 -2.86 -2.76 8.47
C TRP A 73 -1.66 -1.95 7.95
N LEU A 74 -1.77 -1.39 6.74
CA LEU A 74 -0.65 -0.67 6.11
C LEU A 74 -0.31 0.66 6.80
N ALA A 75 0.97 0.81 7.12
CA ALA A 75 1.59 2.05 7.56
C ALA A 75 2.36 2.68 6.40
N LEU A 76 2.13 3.97 6.11
CA LEU A 76 2.95 4.70 5.14
C LEU A 76 3.76 5.76 5.87
N SER A 77 5.08 5.69 5.75
CA SER A 77 5.99 6.63 6.39
C SER A 77 6.83 7.37 5.37
N LEU A 78 7.29 8.57 5.74
CA LEU A 78 8.32 9.29 5.02
C LEU A 78 9.61 9.24 5.82
N GLU A 79 10.71 8.91 5.15
CA GLU A 79 12.04 8.81 5.76
C GLU A 79 13.04 9.73 5.06
N VAL A 80 14.07 10.14 5.80
CA VAL A 80 15.21 10.86 5.24
C VAL A 80 16.06 9.89 4.41
N PRO A 81 16.22 10.06 3.08
CA PRO A 81 16.81 9.04 2.22
C PRO A 81 18.23 8.62 2.57
N LYS A 82 19.03 9.52 3.16
CA LYS A 82 20.44 9.25 3.51
C LYS A 82 20.61 8.51 4.82
N THR A 83 19.73 8.74 5.79
CA THR A 83 19.87 8.22 7.16
C THR A 83 18.88 7.12 7.47
N GLY A 84 17.78 6.99 6.70
CA GLY A 84 16.66 6.12 7.05
C GLY A 84 15.88 6.62 8.27
N GLU A 85 16.15 7.84 8.75
CA GLU A 85 15.45 8.39 9.91
C GLU A 85 14.01 8.69 9.54
N ALA A 86 13.07 8.20 10.37
CA ALA A 86 11.66 8.49 10.23
C ALA A 86 11.41 10.00 10.35
N TYR A 87 10.77 10.57 9.33
CA TYR A 87 10.35 11.97 9.32
C TYR A 87 8.92 12.13 9.83
N THR A 88 7.99 11.32 9.30
CA THR A 88 6.60 11.28 9.77
C THR A 88 5.92 10.00 9.29
N VAL A 89 4.83 9.60 9.96
CA VAL A 89 3.92 8.55 9.51
C VAL A 89 2.67 9.24 8.96
N LEU A 90 2.32 8.93 7.71
CA LEU A 90 1.21 9.54 6.99
C LEU A 90 -0.14 8.87 7.31
N THR A 91 -0.13 7.65 7.82
CA THR A 91 -1.36 6.90 8.13
C THR A 91 -1.62 6.77 9.62
N VAL A 92 -2.91 6.70 9.93
CA VAL A 92 -3.59 6.33 11.16
C VAL A 92 -3.86 4.83 11.34
N ASN A 93 -3.33 4.09 12.33
CA ASN A 93 -4.02 2.84 12.68
C ASN A 93 -5.22 3.13 13.58
N LEU A 94 -6.38 2.81 13.05
CA LEU A 94 -7.66 3.04 13.66
C LEU A 94 -8.40 1.69 13.79
N GLU A 95 -7.92 0.64 13.16
CA GLU A 95 -8.58 -0.66 13.13
C GLU A 95 -8.18 -1.50 14.35
N ASP A 96 -9.17 -2.15 14.97
CA ASP A 96 -8.95 -2.97 16.17
C ASP A 96 -8.67 -4.44 15.82
N PHE A 97 -9.11 -4.88 14.65
CA PHE A 97 -8.99 -6.27 14.21
C PHE A 97 -7.75 -6.49 13.34
N PRO A 98 -7.16 -7.71 13.38
CA PRO A 98 -6.16 -8.12 12.41
C PRO A 98 -6.68 -7.94 10.98
N ALA A 99 -5.83 -7.39 10.12
CA ALA A 99 -6.10 -7.32 8.70
C ALA A 99 -6.13 -8.72 8.10
N PHE A 100 -7.03 -8.92 7.13
CA PHE A 100 -7.06 -10.11 6.31
C PHE A 100 -6.31 -9.85 5.00
N GLY A 101 -5.24 -10.60 4.75
CA GLY A 101 -4.36 -10.34 3.59
C GLY A 101 -3.61 -9.02 3.72
N ILE A 102 -3.42 -8.31 2.59
CA ILE A 102 -2.83 -6.97 2.57
C ILE A 102 -3.94 -5.96 2.23
N PRO A 103 -4.49 -5.24 3.21
CA PRO A 103 -5.63 -4.36 2.98
C PRO A 103 -5.21 -3.16 2.12
N ASP A 104 -6.03 -2.82 1.13
CA ASP A 104 -5.86 -1.62 0.31
C ASP A 104 -6.49 -0.37 0.94
N LYS A 105 -6.77 -0.39 2.24
CA LYS A 105 -7.40 0.73 2.95
C LYS A 105 -6.55 1.16 4.13
N ALA A 106 -6.46 2.47 4.33
CA ALA A 106 -5.84 3.06 5.50
C ALA A 106 -6.49 4.40 5.82
N PHE A 107 -6.48 4.78 7.10
CA PHE A 107 -6.79 6.15 7.49
C PHE A 107 -5.54 7.02 7.36
N VAL A 108 -5.72 8.28 6.98
CA VAL A 108 -4.62 9.25 6.84
C VAL A 108 -4.55 10.12 8.09
N ASP A 109 -3.37 10.26 8.68
CA ASP A 109 -3.15 11.07 9.88
C ASP A 109 -3.10 12.57 9.57
N ILE A 110 -4.26 13.14 9.28
CA ILE A 110 -4.40 14.58 9.02
C ILE A 110 -4.23 15.45 10.26
N ASN A 111 -4.22 14.86 11.46
CA ASN A 111 -4.08 15.61 12.71
C ASN A 111 -2.62 16.08 12.89
N ASN A 112 -1.67 15.19 12.65
CA ASN A 112 -0.25 15.51 12.69
C ASN A 112 0.31 15.92 11.32
N ASN A 113 -0.37 15.52 10.23
CA ASN A 113 0.06 15.77 8.86
C ASN A 113 -1.11 16.29 7.99
N PRO A 114 -1.51 17.57 8.12
CA PRO A 114 -2.64 18.13 7.38
C PRO A 114 -2.54 17.96 5.85
N GLU A 115 -1.32 17.95 5.30
CA GLU A 115 -1.03 17.81 3.87
C GLU A 115 -0.92 16.35 3.39
N ALA A 116 -1.02 15.36 4.29
CA ALA A 116 -0.82 13.95 3.94
C ALA A 116 -1.83 13.45 2.91
N MET A 117 -3.09 13.87 3.00
CA MET A 117 -4.14 13.48 2.05
C MET A 117 -3.78 13.96 0.63
N ASP A 118 -3.50 15.25 0.50
CA ASP A 118 -3.14 15.87 -0.78
C ASP A 118 -1.86 15.25 -1.37
N PHE A 119 -0.89 14.92 -0.52
CA PHE A 119 0.32 14.24 -0.92
C PHE A 119 0.04 12.86 -1.55
N LEU A 120 -0.75 12.02 -0.87
CA LEU A 120 -1.05 10.67 -1.32
C LEU A 120 -1.79 10.68 -2.67
N ILE A 121 -2.78 11.57 -2.82
CA ILE A 121 -3.54 11.72 -4.07
C ILE A 121 -2.66 12.26 -5.19
N ARG A 122 -1.91 13.33 -4.93
CA ARG A 122 -1.05 14.01 -5.94
C ARG A 122 -0.05 13.05 -6.59
N TYR A 123 0.48 12.11 -5.82
CA TYR A 123 1.48 11.16 -6.31
C TYR A 123 0.90 9.80 -6.72
N ASN A 124 -0.43 9.70 -6.84
CA ASN A 124 -1.14 8.48 -7.24
C ASN A 124 -0.84 7.28 -6.33
N LEU A 125 -0.61 7.55 -5.03
CA LEU A 125 -0.34 6.54 -4.02
C LEU A 125 -1.64 6.05 -3.39
N ALA A 126 -2.70 6.86 -3.44
CA ALA A 126 -4.02 6.49 -2.94
C ALA A 126 -5.12 7.34 -3.60
N GLU A 127 -6.35 6.83 -3.52
CA GLU A 127 -7.59 7.51 -3.92
C GLU A 127 -8.44 7.82 -2.69
N ASP A 128 -9.16 8.94 -2.70
CA ASP A 128 -10.12 9.25 -1.63
C ASP A 128 -11.36 8.35 -1.74
N THR A 129 -11.70 7.66 -0.65
CA THR A 129 -12.93 6.85 -0.61
C THR A 129 -14.19 7.67 -0.31
N GLY A 130 -14.03 8.92 0.14
CA GLY A 130 -15.09 9.75 0.69
C GLY A 130 -15.51 9.38 2.11
N TYR A 131 -15.07 8.22 2.63
CA TYR A 131 -15.36 7.81 4.00
C TYR A 131 -14.44 8.51 5.00
N ARG A 132 -15.02 8.94 6.13
CA ARG A 132 -14.33 9.55 7.27
C ARG A 132 -14.70 8.80 8.54
N ARG A 133 -13.76 8.67 9.47
CA ARG A 133 -14.03 8.08 10.79
C ARG A 133 -13.60 9.02 11.90
N ARG A 134 -14.53 9.33 12.80
CA ARG A 134 -14.24 10.15 13.97
C ARG A 134 -13.48 9.34 15.03
N SER A 135 -12.37 9.89 15.50
CA SER A 135 -11.66 9.42 16.70
C SER A 135 -11.28 10.64 17.55
N GLY A 136 -11.77 10.68 18.79
CA GLY A 136 -11.71 11.90 19.60
C GLY A 136 -12.39 13.08 18.90
N TRP A 137 -11.62 14.15 18.66
CA TRP A 137 -12.07 15.40 18.05
C TRP A 137 -11.76 15.52 16.55
N VAL A 138 -11.20 14.48 15.95
CA VAL A 138 -10.71 14.50 14.56
C VAL A 138 -11.49 13.49 13.71
N GLU A 139 -11.82 13.88 12.48
CA GLU A 139 -12.42 13.00 11.47
C GLU A 139 -11.35 12.57 10.45
N TYR A 140 -10.83 11.36 10.61
CA TYR A 140 -9.74 10.84 9.80
C TYR A 140 -10.27 10.32 8.46
N PRO A 141 -9.71 10.75 7.31
CA PRO A 141 -10.11 10.24 6.00
C PRO A 141 -9.55 8.87 5.72
N MET A 142 -10.39 8.01 5.16
CA MET A 142 -9.95 6.72 4.62
C MET A 142 -9.61 6.87 3.14
N VAL A 143 -8.48 6.32 2.76
CA VAL A 143 -8.04 6.23 1.37
C VAL A 143 -7.99 4.78 0.92
N LYS A 144 -8.13 4.59 -0.40
CA LYS A 144 -7.84 3.35 -1.09
C LYS A 144 -6.41 3.42 -1.65
N LEU A 145 -5.52 2.59 -1.14
CA LEU A 145 -4.11 2.56 -1.48
C LEU A 145 -3.87 1.92 -2.86
N ASN A 146 -2.94 2.50 -3.62
CA ASN A 146 -2.46 1.93 -4.87
C ASN A 146 -1.37 0.88 -4.57
N LEU A 147 -1.79 -0.34 -4.19
CA LEU A 147 -0.86 -1.42 -3.83
C LEU A 147 0.16 -1.75 -4.93
N PRO A 148 -0.20 -1.80 -6.24
CA PRO A 148 0.80 -1.96 -7.30
C PRO A 148 1.91 -0.90 -7.25
N GLU A 149 1.56 0.38 -7.13
CA GLU A 149 2.56 1.46 -7.03
C GLU A 149 3.40 1.37 -5.75
N LEU A 150 2.78 1.04 -4.61
CA LEU A 150 3.50 0.85 -3.35
C LEU A 150 4.47 -0.33 -3.42
N TYR A 151 4.07 -1.44 -4.06
CA TYR A 151 4.94 -2.59 -4.30
C TYR A 151 6.12 -2.20 -5.19
N ARG A 152 5.90 -1.43 -6.28
CA ARG A 152 7.00 -0.94 -7.14
C ARG A 152 8.00 -0.05 -6.40
N ILE A 153 7.56 0.68 -5.36
CA ILE A 153 8.43 1.53 -4.54
C ILE A 153 9.29 0.69 -3.59
N SER A 154 8.73 -0.37 -3.02
CA SER A 154 9.41 -1.21 -2.03
C SER A 154 8.95 -2.66 -2.02
N PRO A 155 9.40 -3.50 -2.98
CA PRO A 155 9.01 -4.91 -3.04
C PRO A 155 9.38 -5.67 -1.76
N ALA A 156 10.59 -5.41 -1.24
CA ALA A 156 11.14 -6.08 -0.07
C ALA A 156 10.22 -6.01 1.16
N TYR A 157 9.55 -4.89 1.40
CA TYR A 157 8.65 -4.76 2.56
C TYR A 157 7.42 -5.65 2.46
N PHE A 158 6.89 -5.86 1.25
CA PHE A 158 5.76 -6.76 1.06
C PHE A 158 6.18 -8.23 1.20
N GLU A 159 7.39 -8.56 0.75
CA GLU A 159 7.95 -9.92 0.76
C GLU A 159 8.44 -10.35 2.15
N GLU A 160 9.03 -9.43 2.92
CA GLU A 160 9.54 -9.67 4.29
C GLU A 160 8.44 -9.56 5.35
N SER A 161 7.55 -8.56 5.25
CA SER A 161 6.54 -8.28 6.29
C SER A 161 5.19 -8.95 6.04
N GLY A 162 4.84 -9.24 4.78
CA GLY A 162 3.60 -9.95 4.43
C GLY A 162 3.55 -11.41 4.92
N GLN A 163 4.68 -11.93 5.41
CA GLN A 163 4.77 -13.27 6.01
C GLN A 163 4.20 -13.34 7.44
N GLN A 164 4.05 -12.21 8.14
CA GLN A 164 3.61 -12.19 9.55
C GLN A 164 2.09 -12.01 9.73
N SER A 165 1.36 -11.53 8.72
CA SER A 165 -0.08 -11.22 8.84
C SER A 165 -1.04 -12.36 8.48
N ILE A 166 -0.54 -13.60 8.29
CA ILE A 166 -1.36 -14.76 7.91
C ILE A 166 -1.14 -16.00 8.80
N MET A 167 -0.58 -15.82 10.01
CA MET A 167 -0.59 -16.88 11.05
C MET A 167 -1.65 -16.60 12.10
#